data_AF-A0A8S1JBA4-F1
#
_entry.id   AF-A0A8S1JBA4-F1
#
_cell.length_a   1.000
_cell.length_b   1.000
_cell.length_c   1.000
_cell.angle_alpha   90.00
_cell.angle_beta   90.00
_cell.angle_gamma   90.00
#
_symmetry.space_group_name_H-M   'P 1'
#
loop_
_entity.id
_entity.type
_entity.pdbx_description
1 polymer ?
#
loop_
_entity_poly.entity_id
_entity_poly.type
_entity_poly.pdbx_seq_one_letter_code
_entity_poly.pdbx_strand_id
1 'polypeptide(L)'
;MLGERCLLQSVLQDPSVIVVLLFMLSGAEAASVMDAYRLVQMDVDGAALGSRSVKLNQYATVYAPDAQMFRSIVIIPFAQVTEQIVKDVISKDKGIAGIIFTLPRDMDTRPVDDEDLQRFRQIEELLLSVSIATPVYFVIDNDDLENVVKDIKATLTGGTAPTAATGGYLLVIKGKGAEANPIKNPQVTNLYGMLSGAEGIRAARSNAPTIAITAHYDTFAAAPGLAVGSSDNGSGALVLLALARMFGTLYAAPESVPNPNILFLLTGA
;
A
#
# COMPACT_ATOMS: atom_id res chain seq x y z
N MET A 1 52.62 -2.88 -31.95
CA MET A 1 51.20 -2.66 -32.31
C MET A 1 50.59 -3.70 -33.26
N LEU A 2 51.32 -4.73 -33.74
CA LEU A 2 50.76 -5.80 -34.58
C LEU A 2 50.45 -7.11 -33.82
N GLY A 3 51.10 -7.38 -32.67
CA GLY A 3 50.92 -8.63 -31.92
C GLY A 3 49.59 -8.73 -31.13
N GLU A 4 49.12 -7.63 -30.54
CA GLU A 4 47.89 -7.63 -29.72
C GLU A 4 46.61 -7.79 -30.56
N ARG A 5 46.62 -7.32 -31.82
CA ARG A 5 45.49 -7.51 -32.75
C ARG A 5 45.33 -8.97 -33.21
N CYS A 6 46.43 -9.72 -33.28
CA CYS A 6 46.41 -11.11 -33.74
C CYS A 6 45.91 -12.07 -32.65
N LEU A 7 46.26 -11.80 -31.37
CA LEU A 7 45.76 -12.57 -30.22
C LEU A 7 44.26 -12.35 -29.97
N LEU A 8 43.75 -11.12 -30.13
CA LEU A 8 42.32 -10.85 -30.03
C LEU A 8 41.52 -11.56 -31.14
N GLN A 9 42.07 -11.63 -32.36
CA GLN A 9 41.45 -12.36 -33.47
C GLN A 9 41.43 -13.87 -33.24
N SER A 10 42.49 -14.48 -32.68
CA SER A 10 42.51 -15.92 -32.42
C SER A 10 41.55 -16.34 -31.29
N VAL A 11 41.42 -15.49 -30.26
CA VAL A 11 40.50 -15.74 -29.13
C VAL A 11 39.04 -15.60 -29.55
N LEU A 12 38.73 -14.68 -30.46
CA LEU A 12 37.37 -14.50 -31.01
C LEU A 12 36.96 -15.56 -32.04
N GLN A 13 37.91 -16.38 -32.52
CA GLN A 13 37.65 -17.40 -33.55
C GLN A 13 37.46 -18.80 -32.96
N ASP A 14 37.63 -18.95 -31.64
CA ASP A 14 37.30 -20.17 -30.92
C ASP A 14 35.77 -20.26 -30.71
N PRO A 15 35.09 -21.27 -31.29
CA PRO A 15 33.64 -21.41 -31.18
C PRO A 15 33.17 -21.53 -29.72
N SER A 16 34.03 -22.01 -28.82
CA SER A 16 33.77 -22.12 -27.38
C SER A 16 33.61 -20.74 -26.74
N VAL A 17 34.47 -19.79 -27.11
CA VAL A 17 34.46 -18.41 -26.61
C VAL A 17 33.25 -17.66 -27.15
N ILE A 18 32.90 -17.89 -28.41
CA ILE A 18 31.68 -17.35 -29.05
C ILE A 18 30.42 -17.86 -28.34
N VAL A 19 30.35 -19.16 -28.02
CA VAL A 19 29.20 -19.76 -27.30
C VAL A 19 29.09 -19.19 -25.88
N VAL A 20 30.20 -19.02 -25.17
CA VAL A 20 30.20 -18.39 -23.83
C VAL A 20 29.76 -16.92 -23.91
N LEU A 21 30.24 -16.16 -24.90
CA LEU A 21 29.80 -14.78 -25.13
C LEU A 21 28.32 -14.69 -25.54
N LEU A 22 27.82 -15.60 -26.37
CA LEU A 22 26.40 -15.69 -26.74
C LEU A 22 25.52 -16.05 -25.53
N PHE A 23 25.99 -16.94 -24.65
CA PHE A 23 25.32 -17.24 -23.38
C PHE A 23 25.30 -16.02 -22.44
N MET A 24 26.39 -15.24 -22.39
CA MET A 24 26.45 -14.02 -21.57
C MET A 24 25.59 -12.89 -22.14
N LEU A 25 25.44 -12.80 -23.46
CA LEU A 25 24.57 -11.82 -24.14
C LEU A 25 23.08 -12.20 -24.08
N SER A 26 22.77 -13.50 -23.95
CA SER A 26 21.40 -14.01 -23.77
C SER A 26 20.81 -13.67 -22.39
N GLY A 27 21.62 -13.23 -21.43
CA GLY A 27 21.20 -12.82 -20.10
C GLY A 27 20.78 -11.34 -20.03
N ALA A 28 20.00 -10.86 -21.00
CA ALA A 28 19.33 -9.56 -20.86
C ALA A 28 18.15 -9.74 -19.90
N GLU A 29 18.41 -9.67 -18.59
CA GLU A 29 17.35 -9.62 -17.58
C GLU A 29 16.47 -8.39 -17.84
N ALA A 30 15.28 -8.63 -18.39
CA ALA A 30 14.21 -7.64 -18.41
C ALA A 30 13.70 -7.48 -16.96
N ALA A 31 14.37 -6.65 -16.18
CA ALA A 31 13.92 -6.30 -14.84
C ALA A 31 12.78 -5.28 -14.94
N SER A 32 11.53 -5.73 -14.82
CA SER A 32 10.41 -4.80 -14.62
C SER A 32 10.44 -4.24 -13.20
N VAL A 33 10.14 -2.96 -13.07
CA VAL A 33 10.06 -2.25 -11.78
C VAL A 33 8.64 -1.74 -11.64
N MET A 34 8.01 -2.06 -10.51
CA MET A 34 6.64 -1.70 -10.20
C MET A 34 6.54 -1.13 -8.79
N ASP A 35 5.57 -0.24 -8.59
CA ASP A 35 5.27 0.32 -7.29
C ASP A 35 4.50 -0.69 -6.44
N ALA A 36 5.01 -0.96 -5.24
CA ALA A 36 4.42 -1.88 -4.29
C ALA A 36 4.21 -1.20 -2.95
N TYR A 37 2.99 -1.31 -2.42
CA TYR A 37 2.54 -0.68 -1.19
C TYR A 37 2.46 -1.75 -0.10
N ARG A 38 3.23 -1.58 0.96
CA ARG A 38 3.28 -2.57 2.05
C ARG A 38 2.01 -2.49 2.89
N LEU A 39 1.53 -3.65 3.36
CA LEU A 39 0.56 -3.70 4.47
C LEU A 39 1.16 -3.00 5.70
N VAL A 40 0.32 -2.27 6.43
CA VAL A 40 0.71 -1.57 7.64
C VAL A 40 1.34 -2.54 8.66
N GLN A 41 2.27 -2.02 9.45
CA GLN A 41 2.87 -2.72 10.58
C GLN A 41 2.68 -1.84 11.81
N MET A 42 1.95 -2.33 12.80
CA MET A 42 1.65 -1.56 14.02
C MET A 42 1.80 -2.44 15.26
N ASP A 43 2.10 -1.80 16.38
CA ASP A 43 2.03 -2.41 17.70
C ASP A 43 1.02 -1.60 18.52
N VAL A 44 -0.18 -2.15 18.74
CA VAL A 44 -1.28 -1.50 19.47
C VAL A 44 -1.43 -2.18 20.82
N ASP A 45 -1.28 -1.43 21.91
CA ASP A 45 -1.35 -1.96 23.29
C ASP A 45 -0.46 -3.19 23.55
N GLY A 46 0.68 -3.28 22.86
CA GLY A 46 1.62 -4.40 22.94
C GLY A 46 1.27 -5.61 22.07
N ALA A 47 0.12 -5.59 21.38
CA ALA A 47 -0.21 -6.57 20.35
C ALA A 47 0.35 -6.15 18.99
N ALA A 48 1.13 -7.04 18.36
CA ALA A 48 1.66 -6.82 17.02
C ALA A 48 0.57 -7.10 15.98
N LEU A 49 0.33 -6.14 15.07
CA LEU A 49 -0.69 -6.21 14.04
C LEU A 49 -0.10 -5.93 12.64
N GLY A 50 -0.73 -6.51 11.62
CA GLY A 50 -0.34 -6.36 10.22
C GLY A 50 0.93 -7.15 9.86
N SER A 51 1.64 -6.71 8.82
CA SER A 51 2.78 -7.45 8.27
C SER A 51 4.08 -7.18 9.03
N ARG A 52 4.72 -8.25 9.54
CA ARG A 52 5.94 -8.17 10.35
C ARG A 52 7.24 -8.33 9.56
N SER A 53 7.16 -8.64 8.27
CA SER A 53 8.32 -8.79 7.39
C SER A 53 8.23 -7.86 6.19
N VAL A 54 9.38 -7.64 5.57
CA VAL A 54 9.59 -6.68 4.47
C VAL A 54 10.32 -7.33 3.30
N LYS A 55 11.09 -8.38 3.57
CA LYS A 55 12.01 -8.94 2.58
C LYS A 55 11.24 -9.85 1.61
N LEU A 56 11.21 -9.47 0.35
CA LEU A 56 10.91 -10.37 -0.75
C LEU A 56 12.21 -10.72 -1.47
N ASN A 57 12.49 -12.02 -1.57
CA ASN A 57 13.61 -12.56 -2.35
C ASN A 57 13.33 -14.04 -2.66
N GLN A 58 12.23 -14.29 -3.34
CA GLN A 58 11.76 -15.63 -3.72
C GLN A 58 11.05 -15.58 -5.07
N TYR A 59 10.84 -16.75 -5.67
CA TYR A 59 10.12 -16.84 -6.94
C TYR A 59 8.62 -16.61 -6.77
N ALA A 60 8.05 -15.89 -7.73
CA ALA A 60 6.63 -15.64 -7.81
C ALA A 60 5.85 -16.85 -8.31
N THR A 61 4.67 -17.05 -7.75
CA THR A 61 3.64 -17.98 -8.23
C THR A 61 2.28 -17.29 -8.15
N VAL A 62 1.28 -17.84 -8.83
CA VAL A 62 -0.11 -17.37 -8.73
C VAL A 62 -0.86 -18.26 -7.75
N TYR A 63 -1.79 -17.66 -7.00
CA TYR A 63 -2.66 -18.43 -6.12
C TYR A 63 -3.48 -19.46 -6.89
N ALA A 64 -3.40 -20.71 -6.45
CA ALA A 64 -4.23 -21.80 -6.90
C ALA A 64 -4.47 -22.74 -5.69
N PRO A 65 -5.73 -23.12 -5.38
CA PRO A 65 -6.07 -23.87 -4.17
C PRO A 65 -5.25 -25.15 -3.95
N ASP A 66 -4.98 -25.88 -5.04
CA ASP A 66 -4.31 -27.19 -5.00
C ASP A 66 -2.79 -27.12 -5.33
N ALA A 67 -2.24 -25.92 -5.52
CA ALA A 67 -0.84 -25.75 -5.89
C ALA A 67 0.11 -25.76 -4.67
N GLN A 68 1.31 -26.27 -4.86
CA GLN A 68 2.40 -26.17 -3.90
C GLN A 68 3.00 -24.76 -3.96
N MET A 69 2.66 -23.94 -2.97
CA MET A 69 3.09 -22.53 -2.84
C MET A 69 4.19 -22.32 -1.78
N PHE A 70 4.75 -23.41 -1.25
CA PHE A 70 5.77 -23.38 -0.22
C PHE A 70 7.02 -22.63 -0.70
N ARG A 71 7.51 -21.68 0.10
CA ARG A 71 8.66 -20.81 -0.21
C ARG A 71 8.49 -19.94 -1.47
N SER A 72 7.27 -19.74 -1.94
CA SER A 72 6.99 -18.86 -3.08
C SER A 72 6.35 -17.55 -2.63
N ILE A 73 6.44 -16.51 -3.47
CA ILE A 73 5.65 -15.29 -3.33
C ILE A 73 4.37 -15.46 -4.13
N VAL A 74 3.23 -15.41 -3.44
CA VAL A 74 1.93 -15.72 -4.06
C VAL A 74 1.26 -14.43 -4.50
N ILE A 75 0.95 -14.33 -5.79
CA ILE A 75 0.21 -13.24 -6.40
C ILE A 75 -1.28 -13.60 -6.45
N ILE A 76 -2.13 -12.74 -5.89
CA ILE A 76 -3.57 -12.95 -5.76
C ILE A 76 -4.32 -11.72 -6.28
N PRO A 77 -5.16 -11.87 -7.32
CA PRO A 77 -6.05 -10.79 -7.74
C PRO A 77 -7.04 -10.44 -6.62
N PHE A 78 -7.08 -9.17 -6.21
CA PHE A 78 -7.91 -8.75 -5.07
C PHE A 78 -9.40 -9.02 -5.31
N ALA A 79 -9.84 -8.97 -6.58
CA ALA A 79 -11.19 -9.34 -7.00
C ALA A 79 -11.58 -10.79 -6.67
N GLN A 80 -10.62 -11.70 -6.51
CA GLN A 80 -10.82 -13.11 -6.18
C GLN A 80 -10.59 -13.43 -4.71
N VAL A 81 -10.12 -12.45 -3.92
CA VAL A 81 -9.80 -12.65 -2.51
C VAL A 81 -11.08 -12.85 -1.71
N THR A 82 -11.03 -13.82 -0.81
CA THR A 82 -12.05 -14.07 0.21
C THR A 82 -11.36 -14.22 1.56
N GLU A 83 -12.12 -14.09 2.65
CA GLU A 83 -11.60 -14.24 4.01
C GLU A 83 -10.90 -15.60 4.22
N GLN A 84 -11.46 -16.66 3.64
CA GLN A 84 -10.88 -18.01 3.70
C GLN A 84 -9.53 -18.08 2.98
N ILE A 85 -9.43 -17.50 1.77
CA ILE A 85 -8.17 -17.43 1.03
C ILE A 85 -7.12 -16.68 1.83
N VAL A 86 -7.48 -15.55 2.45
CA VAL A 86 -6.54 -14.78 3.28
C VAL A 86 -6.07 -15.64 4.46
N LYS A 87 -6.98 -16.24 5.21
CA LYS A 87 -6.66 -17.12 6.36
C LYS A 87 -5.74 -18.28 5.97
N ASP A 88 -6.00 -18.89 4.83
CA ASP A 88 -5.18 -19.99 4.32
C ASP A 88 -3.77 -19.51 3.95
N VAL A 89 -3.65 -18.39 3.24
CA VAL A 89 -2.36 -17.89 2.74
C VAL A 89 -1.51 -17.27 3.86
N ILE A 90 -2.12 -16.67 4.89
CA ILE A 90 -1.38 -16.17 6.07
C ILE A 90 -1.00 -17.26 7.06
N SER A 91 -1.59 -18.46 6.95
CA SER A 91 -1.30 -19.57 7.86
C SER A 91 0.16 -19.99 7.75
N LYS A 92 0.81 -20.19 8.91
CA LYS A 92 2.22 -20.60 8.95
C LYS A 92 2.44 -21.98 8.32
N ASP A 93 1.41 -22.82 8.34
CA ASP A 93 1.46 -24.20 7.86
C ASP A 93 1.70 -24.29 6.34
N LYS A 94 1.28 -23.27 5.57
CA LYS A 94 1.52 -23.22 4.12
C LYS A 94 2.96 -22.81 3.77
N GLY A 95 3.72 -22.22 4.70
CA GLY A 95 5.11 -21.83 4.51
C GLY A 95 5.36 -20.89 3.32
N ILE A 96 4.38 -20.02 3.03
CA ILE A 96 4.44 -19.02 1.96
C ILE A 96 5.50 -17.96 2.32
N ALA A 97 6.32 -17.55 1.35
CA ALA A 97 7.41 -16.61 1.59
C ALA A 97 6.98 -15.14 1.53
N GLY A 98 5.90 -14.84 0.80
CA GLY A 98 5.34 -13.50 0.68
C GLY A 98 4.02 -13.50 -0.07
N ILE A 99 3.24 -12.44 0.09
CA ILE A 99 1.90 -12.30 -0.47
C ILE A 99 1.83 -10.97 -1.21
N ILE A 100 1.30 -10.99 -2.42
CA ILE A 100 1.04 -9.81 -3.23
C ILE A 100 -0.43 -9.82 -3.65
N PHE A 101 -1.17 -8.80 -3.23
CA PHE A 101 -2.52 -8.53 -3.70
C PHE A 101 -2.47 -7.58 -4.90
N THR A 102 -3.09 -7.95 -6.01
CA THR A 102 -3.18 -7.06 -7.18
C THR A 102 -4.51 -6.30 -7.17
N LEU A 103 -4.42 -4.98 -7.15
CA LEU A 103 -5.56 -4.07 -7.11
C LEU A 103 -5.93 -3.65 -8.54
N PRO A 104 -7.23 -3.56 -8.89
CA PRO A 104 -7.65 -3.09 -10.21
C PRO A 104 -7.15 -1.67 -10.52
N ARG A 105 -6.84 -1.36 -11.80
CA ARG A 105 -6.40 -0.02 -12.24
C ARG A 105 -7.48 1.05 -12.08
N ASP A 106 -8.73 0.64 -12.15
CA ASP A 106 -9.91 1.48 -12.26
C ASP A 106 -10.64 1.67 -10.91
N MET A 107 -9.95 1.44 -9.78
CA MET A 107 -10.52 1.56 -8.42
C MET A 107 -11.25 2.89 -8.17
N ASP A 108 -10.74 4.01 -8.70
CA ASP A 108 -11.31 5.34 -8.46
C ASP A 108 -12.51 5.66 -9.36
N THR A 109 -12.60 5.02 -10.52
CA THR A 109 -13.59 5.35 -11.57
C THR A 109 -14.71 4.33 -11.66
N ARG A 110 -14.48 3.12 -11.15
CA ARG A 110 -15.41 2.02 -11.26
C ARG A 110 -16.49 2.14 -10.19
N PRO A 111 -17.79 2.05 -10.55
CA PRO A 111 -18.82 1.85 -9.55
C PRO A 111 -18.58 0.50 -8.89
N VAL A 112 -18.21 0.53 -7.61
CA VAL A 112 -18.04 -0.67 -6.79
C VAL A 112 -19.41 -1.08 -6.29
N ASP A 113 -19.76 -2.36 -6.46
CA ASP A 113 -20.99 -2.91 -5.91
C ASP A 113 -20.94 -2.92 -4.38
N ASP A 114 -22.10 -2.82 -3.73
CA ASP A 114 -22.18 -2.80 -2.26
C ASP A 114 -21.66 -4.12 -1.66
N GLU A 115 -21.85 -5.24 -2.35
CA GLU A 115 -21.32 -6.55 -1.95
C GLU A 115 -19.77 -6.57 -1.99
N ASP A 116 -19.18 -6.02 -3.04
CA ASP A 116 -17.72 -5.91 -3.19
C ASP A 116 -17.12 -5.00 -2.12
N LEU A 117 -17.77 -3.87 -1.83
CA LEU A 117 -17.35 -2.96 -0.75
C LEU A 117 -17.37 -3.63 0.63
N GLN A 118 -18.43 -4.37 0.94
CA GLN A 118 -18.53 -5.10 2.21
C GLN A 118 -17.44 -6.16 2.33
N ARG A 119 -17.19 -6.91 1.25
CA ARG A 119 -16.12 -7.90 1.20
C ARG A 119 -14.74 -7.28 1.40
N PHE A 120 -14.46 -6.14 0.75
CA PHE A 120 -13.19 -5.44 0.90
C PHE A 120 -12.98 -4.94 2.32
N ARG A 121 -14.02 -4.39 2.97
CA ARG A 121 -13.95 -3.98 4.38
C ARG A 121 -13.65 -5.16 5.31
N GLN A 122 -14.29 -6.31 5.10
CA GLN A 122 -14.04 -7.52 5.90
C GLN A 122 -12.59 -8.01 5.75
N ILE A 123 -12.07 -8.01 4.52
CA ILE A 123 -10.68 -8.40 4.25
C ILE A 123 -9.71 -7.40 4.88
N GLU A 124 -9.96 -6.10 4.76
CA GLU A 124 -9.17 -5.05 5.38
C GLU A 124 -9.14 -5.18 6.90
N GLU A 125 -10.30 -5.35 7.54
CA GLU A 125 -10.42 -5.57 8.98
C GLU A 125 -9.63 -6.82 9.43
N LEU A 126 -9.69 -7.91 8.67
CA LEU A 126 -8.91 -9.12 8.94
C LEU A 126 -7.40 -8.85 8.85
N LEU A 127 -6.94 -8.16 7.81
CA LEU A 127 -5.51 -7.86 7.60
C LEU A 127 -4.96 -6.89 8.67
N LEU A 128 -5.81 -6.01 9.21
CA LEU A 128 -5.46 -5.06 10.27
C LEU A 128 -5.51 -5.68 11.67
N SER A 129 -6.33 -6.71 11.89
CA SER A 129 -6.55 -7.32 13.21
C SER A 129 -5.64 -8.50 13.53
N VAL A 130 -4.87 -9.00 12.57
CA VAL A 130 -4.02 -10.20 12.73
C VAL A 130 -2.53 -9.88 12.60
N SER A 131 -1.70 -10.55 13.40
CA SER A 131 -0.24 -10.55 13.23
C SER A 131 0.18 -11.48 12.09
N ILE A 132 0.67 -10.92 11.00
CA ILE A 132 1.11 -11.68 9.82
C ILE A 132 2.64 -11.73 9.78
N ALA A 133 3.21 -12.94 9.91
CA ALA A 133 4.67 -13.11 9.91
C ALA A 133 5.30 -12.87 8.52
N THR A 134 4.53 -13.09 7.45
CA THR A 134 4.96 -12.96 6.07
C THR A 134 4.83 -11.52 5.56
N PRO A 135 5.69 -11.10 4.62
CA PRO A 135 5.56 -9.82 3.95
C PRO A 135 4.31 -9.79 3.08
N VAL A 136 3.49 -8.76 3.24
CA VAL A 136 2.27 -8.54 2.45
C VAL A 136 2.37 -7.20 1.74
N TYR A 137 2.17 -7.22 0.43
CA TYR A 137 2.20 -6.04 -0.44
C TYR A 137 0.95 -5.97 -1.31
N PHE A 138 0.60 -4.75 -1.69
CA PHE A 138 -0.43 -4.41 -2.65
C PHE A 138 0.25 -3.77 -3.86
N VAL A 139 -0.14 -4.19 -5.05
CA VAL A 139 0.38 -3.65 -6.31
C VAL A 139 -0.81 -3.26 -7.16
N ILE A 140 -0.79 -2.06 -7.72
CA ILE A 140 -1.80 -1.66 -8.71
C ILE A 140 -1.49 -2.41 -10.00
N ASP A 141 -2.49 -3.10 -10.54
CA ASP A 141 -2.32 -3.92 -11.72
C ASP A 141 -1.80 -3.10 -12.90
N ASN A 142 -0.87 -3.63 -13.68
CA ASN A 142 -0.28 -2.95 -14.84
C ASN A 142 0.08 -3.97 -15.93
N ASP A 143 0.37 -3.51 -17.15
CA ASP A 143 0.53 -4.42 -18.29
C ASP A 143 1.72 -5.38 -18.07
N ASP A 144 2.77 -4.88 -17.42
CA ASP A 144 3.94 -5.68 -17.04
C ASP A 144 3.58 -6.82 -16.08
N LEU A 145 2.83 -6.53 -15.01
CA LEU A 145 2.40 -7.49 -14.02
C LEU A 145 1.43 -8.51 -14.62
N GLU A 146 0.52 -8.07 -15.49
CA GLU A 146 -0.39 -8.96 -16.20
C GLU A 146 0.38 -9.94 -17.10
N ASN A 147 1.39 -9.47 -17.82
CA ASN A 147 2.28 -10.31 -18.61
C ASN A 147 3.05 -11.30 -17.72
N VAL A 148 3.63 -10.84 -16.61
CA VAL A 148 4.33 -11.71 -15.63
C VAL A 148 3.39 -12.79 -15.09
N VAL A 149 2.16 -12.42 -14.69
CA VAL A 149 1.16 -13.36 -14.18
C VAL A 149 0.76 -14.38 -15.26
N LYS A 150 0.62 -13.94 -16.52
CA LYS A 150 0.32 -14.81 -17.65
C LYS A 150 1.45 -15.80 -17.93
N ASP A 151 2.70 -15.35 -17.90
CA ASP A 151 3.88 -16.19 -18.12
C ASP A 151 4.07 -17.20 -16.98
N ILE A 152 3.86 -16.78 -15.72
CA ILE A 152 3.83 -17.69 -14.57
C ILE A 152 2.75 -18.75 -14.75
N LYS A 153 1.53 -18.37 -15.15
CA LYS A 153 0.43 -19.32 -15.42
C LYS A 153 0.76 -20.31 -16.53
N ALA A 154 1.42 -19.87 -17.60
CA ALA A 154 1.85 -20.75 -18.68
C ALA A 154 2.96 -21.73 -18.23
N THR A 155 3.77 -21.31 -17.26
CA THR A 155 4.92 -22.07 -16.74
C THR A 155 4.54 -23.00 -15.58
N LEU A 156 3.39 -22.79 -14.94
CA LEU A 156 2.86 -23.62 -13.86
C LEU A 156 2.57 -25.04 -14.37
N THR A 157 3.54 -25.93 -14.20
CA THR A 157 3.43 -27.35 -14.54
C THR A 157 3.14 -28.16 -13.27
N GLY A 158 2.02 -28.89 -13.26
CA GLY A 158 1.65 -29.77 -12.15
C GLY A 158 1.48 -29.07 -10.79
N GLY A 159 1.17 -27.77 -10.77
CA GLY A 159 0.93 -27.01 -9.53
C GLY A 159 2.19 -26.66 -8.74
N THR A 160 3.39 -26.80 -9.32
CA THR A 160 4.65 -26.40 -8.67
C THR A 160 5.07 -24.99 -9.12
N ALA A 161 5.48 -24.15 -8.17
CA ALA A 161 5.91 -22.79 -8.47
C ALA A 161 7.12 -22.73 -9.45
N PRO A 162 7.12 -21.81 -10.42
CA PRO A 162 8.26 -21.62 -11.33
C PRO A 162 9.55 -21.25 -10.60
N THR A 163 10.71 -21.66 -11.13
CA THR A 163 12.05 -21.37 -10.59
C THR A 163 12.98 -20.93 -11.73
N ALA A 164 14.22 -20.52 -11.45
CA ALA A 164 15.18 -20.17 -12.52
C ALA A 164 15.33 -21.25 -13.60
N ALA A 165 15.21 -22.54 -13.25
CA ALA A 165 15.33 -23.64 -14.20
C ALA A 165 14.11 -23.76 -15.15
N THR A 166 12.97 -23.20 -14.75
CA THR A 166 11.71 -23.27 -15.52
C THR A 166 11.25 -21.91 -16.04
N GLY A 167 12.01 -20.83 -15.84
CA GLY A 167 11.63 -19.47 -16.28
C GLY A 167 10.83 -18.67 -15.25
N GLY A 168 11.02 -18.95 -13.96
CA GLY A 168 10.34 -18.24 -12.87
C GLY A 168 10.85 -16.83 -12.63
N TYR A 169 9.95 -15.96 -12.17
CA TYR A 169 10.25 -14.56 -11.87
C TYR A 169 10.69 -14.40 -10.41
N LEU A 170 11.88 -13.86 -10.19
CA LEU A 170 12.38 -13.53 -8.86
C LEU A 170 11.90 -12.13 -8.45
N LEU A 171 11.14 -12.03 -7.36
CA LEU A 171 10.70 -10.73 -6.86
C LEU A 171 11.61 -10.25 -5.72
N VAL A 172 12.12 -9.03 -5.88
CA VAL A 172 13.03 -8.39 -4.94
C VAL A 172 12.56 -6.97 -4.66
N ILE A 173 12.49 -6.60 -3.37
CA ILE A 173 12.24 -5.21 -2.98
C ILE A 173 13.52 -4.38 -3.20
N LYS A 174 13.39 -3.30 -3.99
CA LYS A 174 14.46 -2.32 -4.21
C LYS A 174 14.24 -1.06 -3.37
N GLY A 175 15.34 -0.37 -3.01
CA GLY A 175 15.30 0.95 -2.40
C GLY A 175 15.07 0.96 -0.87
N LYS A 176 14.61 2.11 -0.35
CA LYS A 176 14.40 2.35 1.10
C LYS A 176 13.41 1.38 1.75
N GLY A 177 12.60 0.67 0.97
CA GLY A 177 11.69 -0.35 1.44
C GLY A 177 12.35 -1.66 1.87
N ALA A 178 13.68 -1.83 1.72
CA ALA A 178 14.37 -3.05 2.16
C ALA A 178 14.54 -3.16 3.69
N GLU A 179 14.37 -2.05 4.41
CA GLU A 179 14.48 -1.97 5.87
C GLU A 179 13.25 -1.27 6.46
N ALA A 180 12.55 -1.92 7.40
CA ALA A 180 11.44 -1.31 8.13
C ALA A 180 11.98 -0.59 9.36
N ASN A 181 12.00 0.74 9.30
CA ASN A 181 12.32 1.58 10.45
C ASN A 181 11.03 1.99 11.16
N PRO A 182 10.89 1.74 12.48
CA PRO A 182 9.70 2.12 13.21
C PRO A 182 9.58 3.64 13.30
N ILE A 183 8.41 4.17 12.94
CA ILE A 183 8.08 5.58 13.15
C ILE A 183 7.65 5.70 14.62
N LYS A 184 8.51 6.29 15.44
CA LYS A 184 8.21 6.56 16.84
C LYS A 184 7.70 7.99 16.97
N ASN A 185 6.55 8.18 17.62
CA ASN A 185 5.92 9.48 17.85
C ASN A 185 5.73 10.31 16.57
N PRO A 186 4.79 9.93 15.68
CA PRO A 186 4.46 10.75 14.51
C PRO A 186 4.07 12.16 14.95
N GLN A 187 4.66 13.17 14.31
CA GLN A 187 4.32 14.57 14.57
C GLN A 187 3.05 14.90 13.79
N VAL A 188 1.93 15.03 14.50
CA VAL A 188 0.63 15.37 13.91
C VAL A 188 0.28 16.81 14.25
N THR A 189 -0.15 17.57 13.25
CA THR A 189 -0.44 19.01 13.38
C THR A 189 -1.94 19.26 13.35
N ASN A 190 -2.52 19.64 14.49
CA ASN A 190 -3.91 20.04 14.54
C ASN A 190 -4.08 21.48 14.07
N LEU A 191 -5.14 21.74 13.30
CA LEU A 191 -5.52 23.09 12.87
C LEU A 191 -6.70 23.54 13.72
N TYR A 192 -6.67 24.77 14.22
CA TYR A 192 -7.80 25.33 14.94
C TYR A 192 -8.04 26.80 14.56
N GLY A 193 -9.29 27.22 14.67
CA GLY A 193 -9.71 28.61 14.48
C GLY A 193 -10.87 28.95 15.39
N MET A 194 -10.85 30.13 16.00
CA MET A 194 -11.90 30.54 16.95
C MET A 194 -12.58 31.82 16.48
N LEU A 195 -13.91 31.81 16.47
CA LEU A 195 -14.75 32.98 16.26
C LEU A 195 -15.29 33.42 17.62
N SER A 196 -15.03 34.67 17.99
CA SER A 196 -15.49 35.24 19.26
C SER A 196 -16.91 35.77 19.12
N GLY A 197 -17.83 35.28 19.94
CA GLY A 197 -19.22 35.76 20.00
C GLY A 197 -19.36 37.05 20.77
N ALA A 198 -20.57 37.61 20.78
CA ALA A 198 -20.87 38.87 21.45
C ALA A 198 -20.55 38.83 22.96
N GLU A 199 -20.75 37.69 23.62
CA GLU A 199 -20.36 37.51 25.02
C GLU A 199 -18.84 37.39 25.19
N GLY A 200 -18.13 36.74 24.27
CA GLY A 200 -16.67 36.65 24.29
C GLY A 200 -15.96 37.99 24.06
N ILE A 201 -16.60 38.90 23.31
CA ILE A 201 -16.09 40.27 23.09
C ILE A 201 -16.42 41.18 24.29
N ARG A 202 -17.60 41.03 24.90
CA ARG A 202 -18.06 41.88 26.03
C ARG A 202 -17.48 41.44 27.37
N ALA A 203 -17.38 40.14 27.61
CA ALA A 203 -16.72 39.60 28.78
C ALA A 203 -15.23 39.49 28.45
N ALA A 204 -14.41 40.39 28.96
CA ALA A 204 -12.95 40.23 29.01
C ALA A 204 -12.51 39.04 29.91
N ARG A 205 -13.23 37.91 29.86
CA ARG A 205 -13.07 36.74 30.73
C ARG A 205 -13.37 35.44 29.98
N SER A 206 -12.51 34.47 30.26
CA SER A 206 -12.39 33.10 29.74
C SER A 206 -13.59 32.16 29.96
N ASN A 207 -14.80 32.67 30.25
CA ASN A 207 -15.96 31.86 30.63
C ASN A 207 -17.15 31.99 29.66
N ALA A 208 -16.95 32.62 28.48
CA ALA A 208 -17.98 32.65 27.46
C ALA A 208 -18.24 31.23 26.92
N PRO A 209 -19.51 30.82 26.75
CA PRO A 209 -19.86 29.50 26.25
C PRO A 209 -19.24 29.30 24.86
N THR A 210 -18.48 28.22 24.70
CA THR A 210 -17.76 27.91 23.45
C THR A 210 -18.27 26.61 22.87
N ILE A 211 -18.74 26.66 21.63
CA ILE A 211 -19.17 25.49 20.87
C ILE A 211 -17.98 25.02 20.03
N ALA A 212 -17.53 23.79 20.25
CA ALA A 212 -16.47 23.19 19.44
C ALA A 212 -17.09 22.36 18.30
N ILE A 213 -16.67 22.62 17.07
CA ILE A 213 -16.98 21.83 15.88
C ILE A 213 -15.67 21.17 15.45
N THR A 214 -15.65 19.84 15.52
CA THR A 214 -14.45 19.02 15.30
C THR A 214 -14.59 18.14 14.07
N ALA A 215 -13.51 17.98 13.30
CA ALA A 215 -13.43 16.96 12.25
C ALA A 215 -12.02 16.40 12.15
N HIS A 216 -11.91 15.20 11.59
CA HIS A 216 -10.65 14.53 11.31
C HIS A 216 -10.20 14.81 9.88
N TYR A 217 -8.89 14.94 9.65
CA TYR A 217 -8.33 15.11 8.30
C TYR A 217 -7.39 13.97 7.90
N ASP A 218 -7.13 13.05 8.82
CA ASP A 218 -6.35 11.84 8.60
C ASP A 218 -7.22 10.71 8.05
N THR A 219 -6.58 9.76 7.38
CA THR A 219 -7.24 8.64 6.73
C THR A 219 -6.37 7.41 6.94
N PHE A 220 -6.98 6.29 7.31
CA PHE A 220 -6.27 5.06 7.64
C PHE A 220 -6.77 3.90 6.78
N ALA A 221 -5.84 3.13 6.22
CA ALA A 221 -6.15 1.95 5.40
C ALA A 221 -5.10 0.86 5.65
N ALA A 222 -5.41 -0.37 5.23
CA ALA A 222 -4.49 -1.51 5.27
C ALA A 222 -3.12 -1.19 4.62
N ALA A 223 -3.12 -0.46 3.52
CA ALA A 223 -1.90 0.04 2.86
C ALA A 223 -1.85 1.57 2.99
N PRO A 224 -1.05 2.13 3.92
CA PRO A 224 -1.04 3.58 4.17
C PRO A 224 -0.69 4.43 2.95
N GLY A 225 0.13 3.91 2.03
CA GLY A 225 0.48 4.60 0.79
C GLY A 225 -0.64 4.66 -0.25
N LEU A 226 -1.75 3.93 -0.04
CA LEU A 226 -2.95 3.93 -0.88
C LEU A 226 -4.16 4.55 -0.17
N ALA A 227 -4.00 5.06 1.06
CA ALA A 227 -5.09 5.64 1.81
C ALA A 227 -5.52 7.00 1.19
N VAL A 228 -6.58 6.97 0.38
CA VAL A 228 -7.20 8.15 -0.26
C VAL A 228 -8.54 8.47 0.40
N GLY A 229 -8.55 9.00 1.63
CA GLY A 229 -9.83 9.19 2.35
C GLY A 229 -10.62 10.44 1.98
N SER A 230 -10.86 10.65 0.68
CA SER A 230 -11.80 11.66 0.16
C SER A 230 -13.23 11.41 0.68
N SER A 231 -13.66 10.14 0.73
CA SER A 231 -14.99 9.73 1.20
C SER A 231 -15.09 9.44 2.70
N ASP A 232 -13.96 9.18 3.38
CA ASP A 232 -13.95 8.89 4.82
C ASP A 232 -13.96 10.21 5.62
N ASN A 233 -12.79 10.64 6.09
CA ASN A 233 -12.67 11.85 6.91
C ASN A 233 -12.49 13.13 6.09
N GLY A 234 -12.04 13.03 4.83
CA GLY A 234 -11.82 14.18 3.95
C GLY A 234 -13.09 14.99 3.70
N SER A 235 -14.24 14.32 3.54
CA SER A 235 -15.54 14.98 3.39
C SER A 235 -15.92 15.82 4.62
N GLY A 236 -15.68 15.29 5.83
CA GLY A 236 -15.89 16.00 7.09
C GLY A 236 -14.99 17.22 7.24
N ALA A 237 -13.71 17.09 6.87
CA ALA A 237 -12.78 18.22 6.84
C ALA A 237 -13.24 19.34 5.90
N LEU A 238 -13.73 18.99 4.70
CA LEU A 238 -14.29 19.95 3.75
C LEU A 238 -15.53 20.66 4.29
N VAL A 239 -16.45 19.92 4.91
CA VAL A 239 -17.67 20.48 5.53
C VAL A 239 -17.30 21.44 6.66
N LEU A 240 -16.33 21.09 7.51
CA LEU A 240 -15.86 21.95 8.59
C LEU A 240 -15.28 23.26 8.05
N LEU A 241 -14.45 23.20 7.00
CA LEU A 241 -13.88 24.39 6.37
C LEU A 241 -14.96 25.27 5.70
N ALA A 242 -15.97 24.66 5.08
CA ALA A 242 -17.11 25.38 4.52
C ALA A 242 -17.94 26.07 5.61
N LEU A 243 -18.19 25.40 6.74
CA LEU A 243 -18.85 25.98 7.91
C LEU A 243 -18.02 27.13 8.48
N ALA A 244 -16.71 26.96 8.65
CA ALA A 244 -15.83 28.01 9.15
C ALA A 244 -15.90 29.28 8.28
N ARG A 245 -15.95 29.12 6.95
CA ARG A 245 -16.14 30.24 6.01
C ARG A 245 -17.50 30.92 6.20
N MET A 246 -18.59 30.15 6.25
CA MET A 246 -19.94 30.70 6.41
C MET A 246 -20.11 31.41 7.76
N PHE A 247 -19.69 30.80 8.85
CA PHE A 247 -19.71 31.41 10.16
C PHE A 247 -18.75 32.61 10.26
N GLY A 248 -17.61 32.58 9.55
CA GLY A 248 -16.72 33.74 9.46
C GLY A 248 -17.43 34.96 8.85
N THR A 249 -18.25 34.78 7.81
CA THR A 249 -19.07 35.88 7.27
C THR A 249 -20.16 36.33 8.23
N LEU A 250 -20.79 35.40 8.95
CA LEU A 250 -21.84 35.71 9.93
C LEU A 250 -21.31 36.51 11.12
N TYR A 251 -20.17 36.09 11.69
CA TYR A 251 -19.55 36.73 12.85
C TYR A 251 -18.87 38.07 12.51
N ALA A 252 -18.63 38.35 11.22
CA ALA A 252 -18.11 39.64 10.77
C ALA A 252 -19.15 40.76 10.79
N ALA A 253 -20.45 40.43 10.79
CA ALA A 253 -21.54 41.41 10.80
C ALA A 253 -21.92 41.81 12.24
N PRO A 254 -21.70 43.08 12.66
CA PRO A 254 -21.91 43.52 14.05
C PRO A 254 -23.35 43.37 14.55
N GLU A 255 -24.33 43.39 13.65
CA GLU A 255 -25.76 43.33 13.96
C GLU A 255 -26.26 41.89 14.21
N SER A 256 -25.52 40.88 13.77
CA SER A 256 -25.92 39.47 13.83
C SER A 256 -24.90 38.56 14.52
N VAL A 257 -23.94 39.13 15.26
CA VAL A 257 -22.94 38.35 16.02
C VAL A 257 -23.66 37.51 17.08
N PRO A 258 -23.59 36.17 17.00
CA PRO A 258 -24.18 35.29 17.99
C PRO A 258 -23.49 35.42 19.36
N ASN A 259 -24.19 35.04 20.44
CA ASN A 259 -23.63 35.10 21.80
C ASN A 259 -22.42 34.16 22.04
N PRO A 260 -22.47 32.86 21.70
CA PRO A 260 -21.38 31.93 22.02
C PRO A 260 -20.16 32.11 21.11
N ASN A 261 -18.99 31.67 21.59
CA ASN A 261 -17.83 31.48 20.72
C ASN A 261 -17.98 30.18 19.93
N ILE A 262 -17.37 30.12 18.74
CA ILE A 262 -17.24 28.88 17.97
C ILE A 262 -15.76 28.56 17.81
N LEU A 263 -15.37 27.36 18.19
CA LEU A 263 -14.06 26.78 17.94
C LEU A 263 -14.18 25.74 16.82
N PHE A 264 -13.50 25.97 15.71
CA PHE A 264 -13.28 24.96 14.68
C PHE A 264 -11.97 24.25 14.96
N LEU A 265 -11.99 22.92 15.01
CA LEU A 265 -10.81 22.10 15.26
C LEU A 265 -10.74 20.96 14.24
N LEU A 266 -9.64 20.93 13.48
CA LEU A 266 -9.30 19.86 12.56
C LEU A 266 -8.15 19.06 13.17
N THR A 267 -8.41 17.79 13.50
CA THR A 267 -7.44 16.91 14.14
C THR A 267 -6.91 15.87 13.18
N GLY A 268 -5.63 15.54 13.28
CA GLY A 268 -5.07 14.34 12.69
C GLY A 268 -4.84 13.30 13.79
N ALA A 269 -4.96 12.02 13.45
CA ALA A 269 -4.57 10.90 14.30
C ALA A 269 -3.38 10.14 13.71
#